data_AF-A0A935RGL9-F1
#
_entry.id   AF-A0A935RGL9-F1
#
_cell.length_a   1.000
_cell.length_b   1.000
_cell.length_c   1.000
_cell.angle_alpha   90.00
_cell.angle_beta   90.00
_cell.angle_gamma   90.00
#
_symmetry.space_group_name_H-M   'P 1'
#
loop_
_entity.id
_entity.type
_entity.pdbx_description
1 polymer ?
#
loop_
_entity_poly.entity_id
_entity_poly.type
_entity_poly.pdbx_seq_one_letter_code
_entity_poly.pdbx_strand_id
1 'polypeptide(L)'
;MTSWAGRWLADYRRMLKGPELEEPFDVWLYRPLAYLLVKAIAPTPITPNQVTAFNLLPGLAAAWCYWQGTPGGYLAGAVLLFATNVIDCVDGMLARVRGAGTVTGYILDGLADYIIQVSLFVALLHGVAVTEGDPWLSLACGVPAGLVFAWWCARLDLLRGEWLARVHGRRRDPHAELAALRREAEQWRRQGGHHLERALVGAFGIYVRLWYRGGDSDPATADNEPLAEWMCRKRPVLRMAVLMGPSTHITLIVIAGLLARPLWYLWTALVLGAFWGAMVLGLQAVRERGGLVRTS
;
A
#
# COMPACT_ATOMS: atom_id res chain seq x y z
N MET A 1 -31.28 9.86 -20.44
CA MET A 1 -31.04 8.48 -19.98
C MET A 1 -29.53 8.27 -19.92
N THR A 2 -28.91 8.15 -18.75
CA THR A 2 -27.49 7.79 -18.70
C THR A 2 -27.32 6.40 -19.33
N SER A 3 -26.36 6.24 -20.24
CA SER A 3 -26.05 4.94 -20.81
C SER A 3 -25.67 3.96 -19.68
N TRP A 4 -25.83 2.65 -19.90
CA TRP A 4 -25.37 1.63 -18.95
C TRP A 4 -23.91 1.86 -18.55
N ALA A 5 -23.07 2.23 -19.52
CA ALA A 5 -21.68 2.64 -19.30
C ALA A 5 -21.55 3.88 -18.38
N GLY A 6 -22.41 4.89 -18.54
CA GLY A 6 -22.41 6.09 -17.71
C GLY A 6 -22.77 5.83 -16.23
N ARG A 7 -23.71 4.91 -15.97
CA ARG A 7 -24.01 4.47 -14.59
C ARG A 7 -22.86 3.65 -13.99
N TRP A 8 -22.28 2.75 -14.78
CA TRP A 8 -21.13 1.95 -14.36
C TRP A 8 -19.93 2.83 -13.97
N LEU A 9 -19.58 3.80 -14.81
CA LEU A 9 -18.49 4.76 -14.54
C LEU A 9 -18.74 5.61 -13.29
N ALA A 10 -19.99 6.05 -13.08
CA ALA A 10 -20.35 6.83 -11.90
C ALA A 10 -20.25 6.00 -10.61
N ASP A 11 -20.74 4.77 -10.63
CA ASP A 11 -20.63 3.83 -9.50
C ASP A 11 -19.17 3.48 -9.21
N TYR A 12 -18.38 3.18 -10.24
CA TYR A 12 -16.97 2.84 -10.11
C TYR A 12 -16.17 4.01 -9.49
N ARG A 13 -16.38 5.24 -9.98
CA ARG A 13 -15.70 6.44 -9.45
C ARG A 13 -16.01 6.71 -7.97
N ARG A 14 -17.20 6.36 -7.48
CA ARG A 14 -17.55 6.48 -6.04
C ARG A 14 -16.74 5.52 -5.17
N MET A 15 -16.26 4.41 -5.74
CA MET A 15 -15.45 3.39 -5.06
C MET A 15 -13.94 3.63 -5.21
N LEU A 16 -13.50 4.78 -5.75
CA LEU A 16 -12.08 5.14 -5.84
C LEU A 16 -11.68 6.10 -4.72
N LYS A 17 -10.43 6.00 -4.25
CA LYS A 17 -9.74 7.05 -3.50
C LYS A 17 -9.55 8.19 -4.51
N GLY A 18 -9.53 9.46 -4.09
CA GLY A 18 -9.48 10.58 -5.04
C GLY A 18 -8.42 10.40 -6.15
N PRO A 19 -8.63 10.94 -7.36
CA PRO A 19 -7.81 10.64 -8.54
C PRO A 19 -6.33 11.00 -8.41
N GLU A 20 -5.95 11.81 -7.41
CA GLU A 20 -4.56 12.14 -7.10
C GLU A 20 -3.82 11.08 -6.28
N LEU A 21 -4.54 10.22 -5.55
CA LEU A 21 -3.96 9.24 -4.61
C LEU A 21 -3.91 7.84 -5.19
N GLU A 22 -4.66 7.59 -6.26
CA GLU A 22 -4.81 6.30 -6.90
C GLU A 22 -3.63 5.96 -7.79
N GLU A 23 -3.14 4.74 -7.64
CA GLU A 23 -2.04 4.22 -8.46
C GLU A 23 -2.56 3.81 -9.84
N PRO A 24 -1.78 4.02 -10.92
CA PRO A 24 -2.29 3.76 -12.27
C PRO A 24 -2.66 2.28 -12.49
N PHE A 25 -1.85 1.36 -11.98
CA PHE A 25 -2.13 -0.07 -12.09
C PHE A 25 -3.36 -0.49 -11.28
N ASP A 26 -3.58 0.10 -10.11
CA ASP A 26 -4.82 -0.06 -9.39
C ASP A 26 -6.01 0.34 -10.26
N VAL A 27 -6.02 1.56 -10.82
CA VAL A 27 -7.18 2.07 -11.56
C VAL A 27 -7.43 1.30 -12.86
N TRP A 28 -6.38 0.84 -13.54
CA TRP A 28 -6.49 0.26 -14.88
C TRP A 28 -6.62 -1.26 -14.87
N LEU A 29 -6.04 -1.94 -13.87
CA LEU A 29 -5.91 -3.39 -13.85
C LEU A 29 -6.65 -4.02 -12.67
N TYR A 30 -6.27 -3.67 -11.44
CA TYR A 30 -6.76 -4.37 -10.25
C TYR A 30 -8.18 -3.97 -9.87
N ARG A 31 -8.47 -2.67 -9.85
CA ARG A 31 -9.76 -2.14 -9.41
C ARG A 31 -10.92 -2.45 -10.33
N PRO A 32 -10.79 -2.49 -11.67
CA PRO A 32 -11.88 -2.95 -12.54
C PRO A 32 -12.27 -4.40 -12.23
N LEU A 33 -11.31 -5.28 -11.97
CA LEU A 33 -11.56 -6.66 -11.59
C LEU A 33 -12.18 -6.75 -10.19
N ALA A 34 -11.63 -6.01 -9.24
CA ALA A 34 -12.15 -5.93 -7.89
C ALA A 34 -13.58 -5.37 -7.86
N TYR A 35 -13.92 -4.41 -8.71
CA TYR A 35 -15.29 -3.89 -8.83
C TYR A 35 -16.29 -4.99 -9.18
N LEU A 36 -15.94 -5.89 -10.10
CA LEU A 36 -16.80 -7.03 -10.46
C LEU A 36 -17.04 -7.93 -9.25
N LEU A 37 -15.99 -8.23 -8.49
CA LEU A 37 -16.08 -9.01 -7.26
C LEU A 37 -16.89 -8.29 -6.18
N VAL A 38 -16.69 -6.99 -5.99
CA VAL A 38 -17.46 -6.17 -5.05
C VAL A 38 -18.94 -6.19 -5.40
N LYS A 39 -19.31 -6.09 -6.69
CA LYS A 39 -20.72 -6.19 -7.10
C LYS A 39 -21.33 -7.56 -6.79
N ALA A 40 -20.54 -8.63 -6.88
CA ALA A 40 -20.99 -9.98 -6.53
C ALA A 40 -21.08 -10.21 -5.00
N ILE A 41 -20.16 -9.62 -4.23
CA ILE A 41 -20.06 -9.80 -2.76
C ILE A 41 -20.96 -8.81 -2.01
N ALA A 42 -21.21 -7.62 -2.53
CA ALA A 42 -22.04 -6.59 -1.93
C ALA A 42 -23.40 -7.09 -1.38
N PRO A 43 -24.16 -7.96 -2.07
CA PRO A 43 -25.44 -8.50 -1.55
C PRO A 43 -25.29 -9.58 -0.45
N THR A 44 -24.08 -10.06 -0.17
CA THR A 44 -23.82 -11.12 0.83
C THR A 44 -23.49 -10.54 2.21
N PRO A 45 -23.58 -11.29 3.32
CA PRO A 45 -23.19 -10.79 4.64
C PRO A 45 -21.66 -10.70 4.86
N ILE A 46 -20.84 -11.02 3.86
CA ILE A 46 -19.37 -11.02 3.98
C ILE A 46 -18.86 -9.61 4.31
N THR A 47 -18.07 -9.48 5.36
CA THR A 47 -17.53 -8.19 5.83
C THR A 47 -16.18 -7.86 5.18
N PRO A 48 -15.78 -6.58 5.06
CA PRO A 48 -14.45 -6.21 4.54
C PRO A 48 -13.31 -6.91 5.29
N ASN A 49 -13.37 -6.95 6.62
CA ASN A 49 -12.35 -7.60 7.45
C ASN A 49 -12.21 -9.10 7.16
N GLN A 50 -13.30 -9.79 6.79
CA GLN A 50 -13.25 -11.20 6.37
C GLN A 50 -12.55 -11.36 5.03
N VAL A 51 -12.74 -10.42 4.10
CA VAL A 51 -12.03 -10.41 2.81
C VAL A 51 -10.54 -10.21 3.04
N THR A 52 -10.15 -9.24 3.87
CA THR A 52 -8.75 -9.00 4.27
C THR A 52 -8.12 -10.24 4.91
N ALA A 53 -8.81 -10.88 5.87
CA ALA A 53 -8.31 -12.09 6.52
C ALA A 53 -8.16 -13.26 5.54
N PHE A 54 -9.09 -13.39 4.58
CA PHE A 54 -8.99 -14.38 3.52
C PHE A 54 -7.81 -14.10 2.58
N ASN A 55 -7.48 -12.83 2.33
CA ASN A 55 -6.41 -12.41 1.43
C ASN A 55 -5.00 -12.89 1.86
N LEU A 56 -4.80 -13.15 3.16
CA LEU A 56 -3.57 -13.75 3.67
C LEU A 56 -3.26 -15.11 3.04
N LEU A 57 -4.28 -15.93 2.75
CA LEU A 57 -4.09 -17.27 2.21
C LEU A 57 -3.44 -17.27 0.82
N PRO A 58 -4.01 -16.61 -0.22
CA PRO A 58 -3.38 -16.55 -1.52
C PRO A 58 -2.05 -15.76 -1.48
N GLY A 59 -1.91 -14.75 -0.62
CA GLY A 59 -0.65 -14.00 -0.45
C GLY A 59 0.50 -14.86 0.07
N LEU A 60 0.26 -15.66 1.12
CA LEU A 60 1.25 -16.58 1.66
C LEU A 60 1.50 -17.78 0.73
N ALA A 61 0.47 -18.27 0.05
CA ALA A 61 0.64 -19.30 -0.97
C ALA A 61 1.49 -18.79 -2.15
N ALA A 62 1.30 -17.52 -2.57
CA ALA A 62 2.14 -16.90 -3.59
C ALA A 62 3.61 -16.86 -3.12
N ALA A 63 3.86 -16.38 -1.90
CA ALA A 63 5.20 -16.38 -1.32
C ALA A 63 5.81 -17.79 -1.29
N TRP A 64 5.07 -18.80 -0.86
CA TRP A 64 5.55 -20.19 -0.90
C TRP A 64 5.89 -20.68 -2.31
N CYS A 65 5.10 -20.32 -3.32
CA CYS A 65 5.38 -20.64 -4.72
C CYS A 65 6.67 -19.96 -5.22
N TYR A 66 6.90 -18.69 -4.88
CA TYR A 66 8.17 -18.00 -5.18
C TYR A 66 9.37 -18.64 -4.46
N TRP A 67 9.19 -19.05 -3.20
CA TRP A 67 10.24 -19.67 -2.39
C TRP A 67 10.84 -20.91 -3.04
N GLN A 68 10.03 -21.69 -3.78
CA GLN A 68 10.47 -22.93 -4.43
C GLN A 68 11.60 -22.72 -5.45
N GLY A 69 11.76 -21.52 -6.01
CA GLY A 69 12.86 -21.23 -6.93
C GLY A 69 12.74 -21.91 -8.30
N THR A 70 11.55 -22.40 -8.68
CA THR A 70 11.31 -23.11 -9.93
C THR A 70 10.47 -22.27 -10.91
N PRO A 71 10.61 -22.46 -12.23
CA PRO A 71 9.78 -21.75 -13.21
C PRO A 71 8.27 -21.91 -12.99
N GLY A 72 7.82 -23.13 -12.66
CA GLY A 72 6.41 -23.39 -12.33
C GLY A 72 5.97 -22.72 -11.03
N GLY A 73 6.84 -22.68 -10.02
CA GLY A 73 6.62 -21.94 -8.78
C GLY A 73 6.44 -20.45 -9.03
N TYR A 74 7.29 -19.83 -9.84
CA TYR A 74 7.16 -18.41 -10.19
C TYR A 74 5.88 -18.08 -10.95
N LEU A 75 5.48 -18.92 -11.90
CA LEU A 75 4.23 -18.74 -12.63
C LEU A 75 3.01 -18.83 -11.70
N ALA A 76 2.93 -19.88 -10.87
CA ALA A 76 1.85 -20.04 -9.90
C ALA A 76 1.82 -18.90 -8.88
N GLY A 77 3.00 -18.51 -8.38
CA GLY A 77 3.17 -17.40 -7.46
C GLY A 77 2.73 -16.07 -8.04
N ALA A 78 3.05 -15.79 -9.31
CA ALA A 78 2.63 -14.58 -10.00
C ALA A 78 1.10 -14.50 -10.17
N VAL A 79 0.45 -15.60 -10.53
CA VAL A 79 -1.01 -15.66 -10.66
C VAL A 79 -1.69 -15.46 -9.30
N LEU A 80 -1.19 -16.12 -8.25
CA LEU A 80 -1.71 -15.97 -6.89
C LEU A 80 -1.50 -14.54 -6.37
N LEU A 81 -0.32 -13.96 -6.56
CA LEU A 81 -0.02 -12.60 -6.14
C LEU A 81 -0.90 -11.56 -6.86
N PHE A 82 -1.15 -11.78 -8.16
CA PHE A 82 -2.10 -10.96 -8.91
C PHE A 82 -3.50 -11.04 -8.31
N ALA A 83 -3.98 -12.25 -7.97
CA ALA A 83 -5.26 -12.44 -7.32
C ALA A 83 -5.31 -11.76 -5.93
N THR A 84 -4.25 -11.89 -5.13
CA THR A 84 -4.12 -11.23 -3.83
C THR A 84 -4.29 -9.71 -3.94
N ASN A 85 -3.65 -9.08 -4.94
CA ASN A 85 -3.77 -7.63 -5.13
C ASN A 85 -5.17 -7.20 -5.61
N VAL A 86 -5.87 -8.06 -6.36
CA VAL A 86 -7.28 -7.82 -6.72
C VAL A 86 -8.17 -7.92 -5.47
N ILE A 87 -7.97 -8.93 -4.61
CA ILE A 87 -8.76 -9.15 -3.40
C ILE A 87 -8.54 -8.01 -2.38
N ASP A 88 -7.31 -7.52 -2.26
CA ASP A 88 -6.99 -6.32 -1.48
C ASP A 88 -7.82 -5.11 -1.93
N CYS A 89 -7.90 -4.88 -3.25
CA CYS A 89 -8.75 -3.83 -3.78
C CYS A 89 -10.25 -4.03 -3.45
N VAL A 90 -10.73 -5.27 -3.26
CA VAL A 90 -12.12 -5.59 -2.93
C VAL A 90 -12.47 -5.12 -1.53
N ASP A 91 -11.64 -5.36 -0.52
CA ASP A 91 -11.99 -5.02 0.86
C ASP A 91 -12.14 -3.50 1.05
N GLY A 92 -11.25 -2.71 0.46
CA GLY A 92 -11.23 -1.27 0.58
C GLY A 92 -12.39 -0.64 -0.18
N MET A 93 -12.78 -1.22 -1.32
CA MET A 93 -13.98 -0.81 -2.04
C MET A 93 -15.25 -1.20 -1.29
N LEU A 94 -15.32 -2.42 -0.76
CA LEU A 94 -16.46 -2.91 0.00
C LEU A 94 -16.70 -2.10 1.28
N ALA A 95 -15.63 -1.73 1.99
CA ALA A 95 -15.69 -0.87 3.17
C ALA A 95 -16.27 0.51 2.85
N ARG A 96 -15.92 1.09 1.69
CA ARG A 96 -16.45 2.39 1.22
C ARG A 96 -17.90 2.31 0.79
N VAL A 97 -18.28 1.25 0.06
CA VAL A 97 -19.67 1.03 -0.36
C VAL A 97 -20.59 0.85 0.85
N ARG A 98 -20.12 0.17 1.88
CA ARG A 98 -20.91 -0.13 3.08
C ARG A 98 -20.84 0.95 4.16
N GLY A 99 -19.92 1.91 4.05
CA GLY A 99 -19.61 2.84 5.15
C GLY A 99 -19.12 2.14 6.41
N ALA A 100 -18.59 0.92 6.29
CA ALA A 100 -18.24 0.03 7.41
C ALA A 100 -16.73 0.04 7.73
N GLY A 101 -16.04 1.14 7.44
CA GLY A 101 -14.63 1.31 7.78
C GLY A 101 -14.45 1.37 9.29
N THR A 102 -13.65 0.46 9.85
CA THR A 102 -13.33 0.40 11.28
C THR A 102 -11.83 0.61 11.49
N VAL A 103 -11.44 1.15 12.65
CA VAL A 103 -10.03 1.32 13.00
C VAL A 103 -9.33 -0.04 13.10
N THR A 104 -9.99 -1.05 13.70
CA THR A 104 -9.49 -2.42 13.78
C THR A 104 -9.32 -3.06 12.40
N GLY A 105 -10.27 -2.83 11.48
CA GLY A 105 -10.18 -3.29 10.10
C GLY A 105 -8.97 -2.70 9.37
N TYR A 106 -8.72 -1.40 9.54
CA TYR A 106 -7.53 -0.75 9.00
C TYR A 106 -6.21 -1.33 9.55
N ILE A 107 -6.17 -1.66 10.84
CA ILE A 107 -4.97 -2.26 11.45
C ILE A 107 -4.75 -3.68 10.92
N LEU A 108 -5.83 -4.45 10.79
CA LEU A 108 -5.78 -5.80 10.25
C LEU A 108 -5.29 -5.79 8.80
N ASP A 109 -5.81 -4.86 8.00
CA ASP A 109 -5.42 -4.61 6.61
C ASP A 109 -3.92 -4.33 6.49
N GLY A 110 -3.44 -3.29 7.19
CA GLY A 110 -2.01 -2.95 7.18
C GLY A 110 -1.11 -4.07 7.72
N LEU A 111 -1.56 -4.85 8.71
CA LEU A 111 -0.81 -6.00 9.21
C LEU A 111 -0.77 -7.14 8.19
N ALA A 112 -1.89 -7.45 7.55
CA ALA A 112 -1.98 -8.50 6.55
C ALA A 112 -1.08 -8.18 5.34
N ASP A 113 -1.14 -6.94 4.86
CA ASP A 113 -0.26 -6.43 3.82
C ASP A 113 1.21 -6.54 4.20
N TYR A 114 1.56 -6.15 5.42
CA TYR A 114 2.95 -6.23 5.88
C TYR A 114 3.45 -7.67 5.95
N ILE A 115 2.63 -8.60 6.45
CA ILE A 115 2.95 -10.03 6.49
C ILE A 115 3.19 -10.56 5.08
N ILE A 116 2.26 -10.30 4.14
CA ILE A 116 2.36 -10.76 2.76
C ILE A 116 3.61 -10.18 2.09
N GLN A 117 3.86 -8.88 2.23
CA GLN A 117 5.02 -8.22 1.62
C GLN A 117 6.34 -8.77 2.16
N VAL A 118 6.48 -8.92 3.48
CA VAL A 118 7.71 -9.48 4.08
C VAL A 118 7.90 -10.94 3.65
N SER A 119 6.86 -11.76 3.71
CA SER A 119 6.92 -13.16 3.27
C SER A 119 7.29 -13.28 1.80
N LEU A 120 6.66 -12.47 0.94
CA LEU A 120 6.94 -12.46 -0.49
C LEU A 120 8.38 -12.02 -0.78
N PHE A 121 8.87 -10.99 -0.09
CA PHE A 121 10.23 -10.51 -0.29
C PHE A 121 11.27 -11.55 0.13
N VAL A 122 11.10 -12.16 1.30
CA VAL A 122 11.97 -13.24 1.78
C VAL A 122 11.94 -14.44 0.82
N ALA A 123 10.75 -14.82 0.34
CA ALA A 123 10.58 -15.88 -0.64
C ALA A 123 11.23 -15.56 -1.98
N LEU A 124 11.17 -14.32 -2.43
CA LEU A 124 11.79 -13.88 -3.67
C LEU A 124 13.33 -13.96 -3.57
N LEU A 125 13.92 -13.51 -2.46
CA LEU A 125 15.37 -13.64 -2.22
C LEU A 125 15.80 -15.10 -2.23
N HIS A 126 15.10 -15.96 -1.50
CA HIS A 126 15.41 -17.39 -1.49
C HIS A 126 15.22 -18.01 -2.88
N GLY A 127 14.11 -17.72 -3.56
CA GLY A 127 13.84 -18.23 -4.90
C GLY A 127 14.96 -17.86 -5.88
N VAL A 128 15.36 -16.59 -5.93
CA VAL A 128 16.46 -16.12 -6.79
C VAL A 128 17.77 -16.82 -6.45
N ALA A 129 18.09 -16.98 -5.16
CA ALA A 129 19.29 -17.71 -4.73
C ALA A 129 19.30 -19.16 -5.24
N VAL A 130 18.14 -19.82 -5.21
CA VAL A 130 17.97 -21.20 -5.71
C VAL A 130 18.08 -21.25 -7.23
N THR A 131 17.43 -20.33 -7.96
CA THR A 131 17.42 -20.33 -9.43
C THR A 131 18.77 -20.01 -10.04
N GLU A 132 19.49 -19.03 -9.48
CA GLU A 132 20.79 -18.59 -9.99
C GLU A 132 21.95 -19.42 -9.40
N GLY A 133 21.70 -20.19 -8.34
CA GLY A 133 22.73 -20.95 -7.63
C GLY A 133 23.72 -20.09 -6.83
N ASP A 134 23.45 -18.78 -6.70
CA ASP A 134 24.28 -17.81 -5.99
C ASP A 134 23.47 -17.03 -4.95
N PRO A 135 23.53 -17.44 -3.67
CA PRO A 135 22.89 -16.72 -2.58
C PRO A 135 23.43 -15.31 -2.37
N TRP A 136 24.72 -15.06 -2.67
CA TRP A 136 25.34 -13.76 -2.49
C TRP A 136 24.85 -12.77 -3.54
N LEU A 137 24.69 -13.21 -4.79
CA LEU A 137 24.05 -12.40 -5.83
C LEU A 137 22.63 -12.00 -5.43
N SER A 138 21.85 -12.97 -4.93
CA SER A 138 20.49 -12.70 -4.46
C SER A 138 20.46 -11.65 -3.33
N LEU A 139 21.35 -11.77 -2.34
CA LEU A 139 21.45 -10.79 -1.26
C LEU A 139 21.98 -9.43 -1.74
N ALA A 140 22.98 -9.42 -2.62
CA ALA A 140 23.62 -8.20 -3.13
C ALA A 140 22.68 -7.37 -4.01
N CYS A 141 21.81 -8.00 -4.81
CA CYS A 141 20.78 -7.29 -5.56
C CYS A 141 19.53 -7.04 -4.70
N GLY A 142 19.18 -8.03 -3.89
CA GLY A 142 17.95 -8.08 -3.13
C GLY A 142 17.88 -7.07 -1.99
N VAL A 143 18.87 -7.08 -1.08
CA VAL A 143 18.85 -6.18 0.07
C VAL A 143 18.77 -4.70 -0.35
N PRO A 144 19.58 -4.21 -1.31
CA PRO A 144 19.44 -2.84 -1.80
C PRO A 144 18.08 -2.57 -2.46
N ALA A 145 17.56 -3.49 -3.28
CA ALA A 145 16.24 -3.33 -3.89
C ALA A 145 15.12 -3.22 -2.83
N GLY A 146 15.21 -4.02 -1.77
CA GLY A 146 14.28 -3.98 -0.63
C GLY A 146 14.36 -2.67 0.14
N LEU A 147 15.57 -2.14 0.36
CA LEU A 147 15.75 -0.84 1.01
C LEU A 147 15.20 0.32 0.17
N VAL A 148 15.42 0.29 -1.14
CA VAL A 148 14.85 1.27 -2.08
C VAL A 148 13.32 1.21 -2.05
N PHE A 149 12.75 0.01 -2.11
CA PHE A 149 11.30 -0.20 -2.03
C PHE A 149 10.72 0.29 -0.69
N ALA A 150 11.32 -0.09 0.44
CA ALA A 150 10.88 0.33 1.76
C ALA A 150 10.95 1.86 1.93
N TRP A 151 12.05 2.48 1.48
CA TRP A 151 12.18 3.93 1.45
C TRP A 151 11.09 4.59 0.59
N TRP A 152 10.79 4.00 -0.57
CA TRP A 152 9.77 4.51 -1.46
C TRP A 152 8.36 4.43 -0.89
N CYS A 153 7.98 3.29 -0.31
CA CYS A 153 6.71 3.12 0.40
C CYS A 153 6.56 4.15 1.52
N ALA A 154 7.60 4.30 2.36
CA ALA A 154 7.61 5.29 3.42
C ALA A 154 7.47 6.72 2.87
N ARG A 155 8.15 7.03 1.76
CA ARG A 155 8.07 8.36 1.14
C ARG A 155 6.68 8.65 0.59
N LEU A 156 6.08 7.69 -0.09
CA LEU A 156 4.74 7.81 -0.65
C LEU A 156 3.69 7.99 0.45
N ASP A 157 3.82 7.25 1.55
CA ASP A 157 2.93 7.35 2.71
C ASP A 157 2.99 8.74 3.35
N LEU A 158 4.18 9.33 3.49
CA LEU A 158 4.35 10.70 3.98
C LEU A 158 3.65 11.72 3.07
N LEU A 159 3.87 11.63 1.75
CA LEU A 159 3.26 12.56 0.78
C LEU A 159 1.73 12.42 0.74
N ARG A 160 1.22 11.19 0.81
CA ARG A 160 -0.23 10.91 0.93
C ARG A 160 -0.80 11.44 2.24
N GLY A 161 -0.08 11.26 3.34
CA GLY A 161 -0.45 11.76 4.67
C GLY A 161 -0.56 13.28 4.70
N GLU A 162 0.45 14.00 4.20
CA GLU A 162 0.44 15.46 4.07
C GLU A 162 -0.76 15.95 3.24
N TRP A 163 -1.03 15.30 2.10
CA TRP A 163 -2.15 15.64 1.23
C TRP A 163 -3.52 15.42 1.90
N LEU A 164 -3.71 14.27 2.56
CA LEU A 164 -4.95 13.94 3.26
C LEU A 164 -5.20 14.89 4.44
N ALA A 165 -4.16 15.21 5.20
CA ALA A 165 -4.26 16.13 6.33
C ALA A 165 -4.67 17.53 5.88
N ARG A 166 -4.05 18.07 4.83
CA ARG A 166 -4.25 19.46 4.42
C ARG A 166 -5.46 19.69 3.52
N VAL A 167 -5.77 18.75 2.61
CA VAL A 167 -6.91 18.89 1.66
C VAL A 167 -8.23 18.41 2.27
N HIS A 168 -8.20 17.31 3.00
CA HIS A 168 -9.43 16.68 3.52
C HIS A 168 -9.65 16.94 5.01
N GLY A 169 -8.73 17.65 5.68
CA GLY A 169 -8.77 17.84 7.13
C GLY A 169 -8.62 16.52 7.91
N ARG A 170 -8.25 15.43 7.24
CA ARG A 170 -8.14 14.09 7.82
C ARG A 170 -6.72 13.91 8.35
N ARG A 171 -6.38 14.63 9.41
CA ARG A 171 -5.14 14.39 10.16
C ARG A 171 -5.33 13.13 11.00
N ARG A 172 -4.49 12.13 10.74
CA ARG A 172 -4.47 10.91 11.55
C ARG A 172 -3.37 11.08 12.59
N ASP A 173 -3.73 10.96 13.86
CA ASP A 173 -2.76 10.92 14.96
C ASP A 173 -2.66 9.45 15.42
N PRO A 174 -1.62 8.70 15.00
CA PRO A 174 -1.46 7.31 15.37
C PRO A 174 -1.32 7.09 16.88
N HIS A 175 -0.81 8.08 17.62
CA HIS A 175 -0.68 7.99 19.07
C HIS A 175 -2.05 8.16 19.75
N ALA A 176 -2.85 9.13 19.32
CA ALA A 176 -4.22 9.30 19.83
C ALA A 176 -5.11 8.10 19.47
N GLU A 177 -5.01 7.58 18.24
CA GLU A 177 -5.74 6.37 17.83
C GLU A 177 -5.33 5.15 18.65
N LEU A 178 -4.01 4.94 18.85
CA LEU A 178 -3.53 3.85 19.70
C LEU A 178 -4.03 4.00 21.15
N ALA A 179 -4.08 5.22 21.69
CA ALA A 179 -4.59 5.48 23.03
C ALA A 179 -6.10 5.22 23.14
N ALA A 180 -6.89 5.54 22.11
CA ALA A 180 -8.31 5.19 22.05
C ALA A 180 -8.51 3.66 22.00
N LEU A 181 -7.77 2.98 21.11
CA LEU A 181 -7.85 1.53 20.94
C LEU A 181 -7.38 0.76 22.17
N ARG A 182 -6.36 1.26 22.89
CA ARG A 182 -5.94 0.64 24.17
C ARG A 182 -7.03 0.71 25.22
N ARG A 183 -7.77 1.82 25.28
CA ARG A 183 -8.93 1.96 26.19
C ARG A 183 -10.02 0.96 25.85
N GLU A 184 -10.33 0.78 24.57
CA GLU A 184 -11.27 -0.26 24.11
C GLU A 184 -10.77 -1.67 24.41
N ALA A 185 -9.49 -1.96 24.15
CA ALA A 185 -8.87 -3.26 24.43
C ALA A 185 -8.87 -3.62 25.92
N GLU A 186 -8.74 -2.63 26.81
CA GLU A 186 -8.88 -2.82 28.26
C GLU A 186 -10.32 -3.14 28.66
N GLN A 187 -11.32 -2.53 28.00
CA GLN A 187 -12.73 -2.87 28.22
C GLN A 187 -13.02 -4.30 27.76
N TRP A 188 -12.54 -4.70 26.59
CA TRP A 188 -12.67 -6.08 26.10
C TRP A 188 -11.96 -7.09 27.00
N ARG A 189 -10.81 -6.72 27.57
CA ARG A 189 -10.10 -7.55 28.56
C ARG A 189 -10.95 -7.82 29.80
N ARG A 190 -11.73 -6.84 30.28
CA ARG A 190 -12.65 -6.99 31.42
C ARG A 190 -13.86 -7.86 31.09
N GLN A 191 -14.29 -7.87 29.82
CA GLN A 191 -15.41 -8.67 29.33
C GLN A 191 -15.03 -10.12 29.00
N GLY A 192 -13.73 -10.48 29.06
CA GLY A 192 -13.25 -11.84 28.83
C GLY A 192 -13.26 -12.31 27.37
N GLY A 193 -13.51 -11.42 26.40
CA GLY A 193 -13.59 -11.73 24.97
C GLY A 193 -12.58 -10.97 24.09
N HIS A 194 -12.77 -11.05 22.77
CA HIS A 194 -12.04 -10.29 21.73
C HIS A 194 -10.50 -10.43 21.78
N HIS A 195 -10.00 -11.67 21.82
CA HIS A 195 -8.58 -11.95 21.90
C HIS A 195 -7.79 -11.48 20.66
N LEU A 196 -8.37 -11.60 19.46
CA LEU A 196 -7.74 -11.21 18.21
C LEU A 196 -7.57 -9.68 18.16
N GLU A 197 -8.63 -8.95 18.46
CA GLU A 197 -8.66 -7.49 18.44
C GLU A 197 -7.68 -6.91 19.47
N ARG A 198 -7.59 -7.53 20.65
CA ARG A 198 -6.58 -7.17 21.66
C ARG A 198 -5.15 -7.43 21.17
N ALA A 199 -4.92 -8.53 20.45
CA ALA A 199 -3.60 -8.80 19.85
C ALA A 199 -3.26 -7.79 18.75
N LEU A 200 -4.23 -7.41 17.91
CA LEU A 200 -4.07 -6.38 16.88
C LEU A 200 -3.71 -5.01 17.48
N VAL A 201 -4.36 -4.61 18.58
CA VAL A 201 -4.00 -3.37 19.30
C VAL A 201 -2.57 -3.43 19.85
N GLY A 202 -2.13 -4.61 20.32
CA GLY A 202 -0.75 -4.85 20.73
C GLY A 202 0.25 -4.68 19.58
N ALA A 203 -0.02 -5.31 18.43
CA ALA A 203 0.78 -5.21 17.22
C ALA A 203 0.85 -3.77 16.69
N PHE A 204 -0.27 -3.06 16.65
CA PHE A 204 -0.32 -1.63 16.29
C PHE A 204 0.52 -0.77 17.24
N GLY A 205 0.53 -1.11 18.54
CA GLY A 205 1.38 -0.43 19.52
C GLY A 205 2.88 -0.64 19.30
N ILE A 206 3.30 -1.77 18.73
CA ILE A 206 4.68 -2.01 18.30
C ILE A 206 4.97 -1.19 17.02
N TYR A 207 4.07 -1.22 16.04
CA TYR A 207 4.17 -0.44 14.81
C TYR A 207 4.36 1.05 15.07
N VAL A 208 3.48 1.67 15.89
CA VAL A 208 3.59 3.09 16.24
C VAL A 208 4.93 3.41 16.91
N ARG A 209 5.41 2.52 17.79
CA ARG A 209 6.68 2.71 18.50
C ARG A 209 7.90 2.60 17.59
N LEU A 210 7.85 1.75 16.56
CA LEU A 210 8.94 1.57 15.61
C LEU A 210 9.01 2.71 14.61
N TRP A 211 7.86 3.13 14.07
CA TRP A 211 7.79 4.05 12.94
C TRP A 211 7.60 5.53 13.32
N TYR A 212 7.03 5.82 14.50
CA TYR A 212 6.77 7.19 14.97
C TYR A 212 7.63 7.57 16.19
N ARG A 213 8.86 7.04 16.25
CA ARG A 213 9.76 7.20 17.40
C ARG A 213 10.42 8.57 17.51
N GLY A 214 10.31 9.41 16.48
CA GLY A 214 10.70 10.83 16.47
C GLY A 214 9.45 11.66 16.27
N GLY A 215 9.18 12.57 17.21
CA GLY A 215 7.89 13.20 17.43
C GLY A 215 7.28 13.92 16.23
N ASP A 216 6.00 14.25 16.41
CA ASP A 216 5.20 15.18 15.61
C ASP A 216 6.07 16.27 14.99
N SER A 217 6.56 16.01 13.77
CA SER A 217 7.01 17.08 12.91
C SER A 217 5.73 17.67 12.37
N ASP A 218 5.12 18.55 13.14
CA ASP A 218 3.92 19.29 12.78
C ASP A 218 4.22 20.04 11.48
N PRO A 219 3.70 19.63 10.31
CA PRO A 219 3.86 20.43 9.09
C PRO A 219 2.96 21.67 9.16
N ALA A 220 2.18 21.84 10.25
CA ALA A 220 1.29 22.97 10.45
C ALA A 220 2.01 24.24 10.91
N THR A 221 3.28 24.19 11.32
CA THR A 221 4.07 25.40 11.55
C THR A 221 4.95 25.73 10.35
N ALA A 222 4.34 26.19 9.25
CA ALA A 222 4.91 27.11 8.26
C ALA A 222 4.16 26.99 6.93
N ASP A 223 3.06 27.71 6.78
CA ASP A 223 2.75 28.46 5.55
C ASP A 223 1.30 28.96 5.67
N ASN A 224 1.14 30.29 5.76
CA ASN A 224 -0.12 30.98 5.47
C ASN A 224 -0.51 30.88 3.96
N GLU A 225 0.15 29.98 3.21
CA GLU A 225 -0.09 29.76 1.79
C GLU A 225 -1.52 29.26 1.57
N PRO A 226 -2.29 29.91 0.67
CA PRO A 226 -3.59 29.44 0.24
C PRO A 226 -3.54 27.98 -0.22
N LEU A 227 -4.53 27.18 0.18
CA LEU A 227 -4.60 25.74 -0.15
C LEU A 227 -4.44 25.46 -1.65
N ALA A 228 -4.99 26.31 -2.52
CA ALA A 228 -4.91 26.16 -3.97
C ALA A 228 -3.48 26.23 -4.51
N GLU A 229 -2.66 27.15 -3.98
CA GLU A 229 -1.25 27.33 -4.37
C GLU A 229 -0.41 26.14 -3.88
N TRP A 230 -0.62 25.75 -2.63
CA TRP A 230 -0.01 24.54 -2.04
C TRP A 230 -0.32 23.29 -2.87
N MET A 231 -1.59 23.11 -3.25
CA MET A 231 -2.03 21.98 -4.09
C MET A 231 -1.37 22.01 -5.46
N CYS A 232 -1.31 23.18 -6.13
CA CYS A 232 -0.66 23.32 -7.43
C CYS A 232 0.82 22.92 -7.37
N ARG A 233 1.50 23.28 -6.28
CA ARG A 233 2.92 22.98 -6.03
C ARG A 233 3.17 21.50 -5.75
N LYS A 234 2.38 20.87 -4.87
CA LYS A 234 2.60 19.49 -4.38
C LYS A 234 1.97 18.40 -5.25
N ARG A 235 0.87 18.69 -5.97
CA ARG A 235 0.17 17.72 -6.84
C ARG A 235 1.06 17.01 -7.88
N PRO A 236 1.95 17.69 -8.63
CA PRO A 236 2.79 16.99 -9.61
C PRO A 236 3.80 16.04 -8.93
N VAL A 237 4.35 16.44 -7.78
CA VAL A 237 5.25 15.57 -6.98
C VAL A 237 4.50 14.33 -6.51
N LEU A 238 3.29 14.51 -5.95
CA LEU A 238 2.45 13.41 -5.49
C LEU A 238 2.09 12.45 -6.63
N ARG A 239 1.63 12.96 -7.78
CA ARG A 239 1.29 12.12 -8.94
C ARG A 239 2.47 11.29 -9.44
N MET A 240 3.65 11.88 -9.42
CA MET A 240 4.87 11.21 -9.86
C MET A 240 5.32 10.17 -8.83
N ALA A 241 5.16 10.44 -7.54
CA ALA A 241 5.42 9.47 -6.48
C ALA A 241 4.46 8.27 -6.56
N VAL A 242 3.16 8.53 -6.80
CA VAL A 242 2.12 7.52 -6.94
C VAL A 242 2.34 6.59 -8.15
N LEU A 243 3.00 7.05 -9.21
CA LEU A 243 3.27 6.21 -10.39
C LEU A 243 4.09 4.96 -10.06
N MET A 244 5.01 5.07 -9.10
CA MET A 244 5.88 3.96 -8.69
C MET A 244 5.43 3.37 -7.35
N GLY A 245 4.14 3.41 -7.02
CA GLY A 245 3.65 2.91 -5.73
C GLY A 245 3.76 1.39 -5.54
N PRO A 246 3.34 0.88 -4.38
CA PRO A 246 3.31 -0.55 -4.07
C PRO A 246 2.68 -1.43 -5.17
N SER A 247 1.58 -1.00 -5.79
CA SER A 247 0.90 -1.75 -6.85
C SER A 247 1.77 -1.90 -8.10
N THR A 248 2.59 -0.91 -8.42
CA THR A 248 3.56 -0.96 -9.53
C THR A 248 4.62 -2.01 -9.23
N HIS A 249 5.18 -2.02 -8.03
CA HIS A 249 6.16 -3.02 -7.61
C HIS A 249 5.57 -4.43 -7.64
N ILE A 250 4.35 -4.62 -7.12
CA ILE A 250 3.64 -5.91 -7.21
C ILE A 250 3.46 -6.32 -8.66
N THR A 251 3.04 -5.40 -9.55
CA THR A 251 2.89 -5.69 -10.98
C THR A 251 4.22 -6.12 -11.61
N LEU A 252 5.32 -5.46 -11.28
CA LEU A 252 6.66 -5.82 -11.76
C LEU A 252 7.10 -7.21 -11.24
N ILE A 253 6.79 -7.55 -9.98
CA ILE A 253 7.03 -8.90 -9.44
C ILE A 253 6.22 -9.92 -10.22
N VAL A 254 4.92 -9.67 -10.43
CA VAL A 254 4.03 -10.54 -11.22
C VAL A 254 4.61 -10.76 -12.62
N ILE A 255 4.98 -9.70 -13.34
CA ILE A 255 5.56 -9.82 -14.70
C ILE A 255 6.86 -10.63 -14.66
N ALA A 256 7.76 -10.36 -13.72
CA ALA A 256 9.02 -11.10 -13.58
C ALA A 256 8.78 -12.59 -13.26
N GLY A 257 7.78 -12.89 -12.44
CA GLY A 257 7.37 -14.26 -12.12
C GLY A 257 6.73 -14.99 -13.30
N LEU A 258 5.86 -14.32 -14.07
CA LEU A 258 5.29 -14.86 -15.30
C LEU A 258 6.37 -15.21 -16.34
N LEU A 259 7.44 -14.44 -16.39
CA LEU A 259 8.59 -14.68 -17.25
C LEU A 259 9.58 -15.72 -16.67
N ALA A 260 9.33 -16.22 -15.45
CA ALA A 260 10.26 -17.05 -14.68
C ALA A 260 11.68 -16.44 -14.54
N ARG A 261 11.75 -15.10 -14.45
CA ARG A 261 12.99 -14.32 -14.32
C ARG A 261 12.89 -13.34 -13.14
N PRO A 262 12.78 -13.84 -11.89
CA PRO A 262 12.61 -12.98 -10.71
C PRO A 262 13.79 -12.02 -10.46
N LEU A 263 15.00 -12.36 -10.92
CA LEU A 263 16.17 -11.48 -10.83
C LEU A 263 15.97 -10.15 -11.58
N TRP A 264 15.18 -10.15 -12.66
CA TRP A 264 14.86 -8.93 -13.40
C TRP A 264 14.06 -7.94 -12.55
N TYR A 265 13.19 -8.43 -11.66
CA TYR A 265 12.52 -7.56 -10.70
C TYR A 265 13.52 -6.91 -9.74
N LEU A 266 14.47 -7.66 -9.18
CA LEU A 266 15.43 -7.08 -8.23
C LEU A 266 16.27 -5.97 -8.87
N TRP A 267 16.74 -6.19 -10.10
CA TRP A 267 17.48 -5.18 -10.86
C TRP A 267 16.62 -3.97 -11.23
N THR A 268 15.41 -4.20 -11.73
CA THR A 268 14.50 -3.10 -12.09
C THR A 268 14.10 -2.31 -10.86
N ALA A 269 13.72 -2.96 -9.76
CA ALA A 269 13.41 -2.31 -8.49
C ALA A 269 14.58 -1.48 -7.96
N LEU A 270 15.82 -1.98 -8.06
CA LEU A 270 17.01 -1.23 -7.65
C LEU A 270 17.26 -0.02 -8.56
N VAL A 271 17.42 -0.25 -9.86
CA VAL A 271 17.85 0.79 -10.82
C VAL A 271 16.72 1.78 -11.08
N LEU A 272 15.55 1.29 -11.48
CA LEU A 272 14.40 2.14 -11.79
C LEU A 272 13.85 2.78 -10.51
N GLY A 273 13.79 2.05 -9.40
CA GLY A 273 13.35 2.60 -8.12
C GLY A 273 14.26 3.73 -7.61
N ALA A 274 15.59 3.53 -7.65
CA ALA A 274 16.53 4.58 -7.24
C ALA A 274 16.49 5.79 -8.18
N PHE A 275 16.47 5.55 -9.50
CA PHE A 275 16.37 6.62 -10.49
C PHE A 275 15.07 7.43 -10.33
N TRP A 276 13.93 6.74 -10.21
CA TRP A 276 12.63 7.37 -10.02
C TRP A 276 12.56 8.14 -8.69
N GLY A 277 13.18 7.56 -7.65
CA GLY A 277 13.39 8.19 -6.35
C GLY A 277 14.10 9.53 -6.44
N ALA A 278 15.26 9.55 -7.10
CA ALA A 278 16.03 10.75 -7.33
C ALA A 278 15.24 11.80 -8.15
N MET A 279 14.48 11.34 -9.15
CA MET A 279 13.68 12.22 -9.99
C MET A 279 12.56 12.93 -9.21
N VAL A 280 11.86 12.21 -8.32
CA VAL A 280 10.82 12.80 -7.46
C VAL A 280 11.41 13.78 -6.44
N LEU A 281 12.55 13.44 -5.81
CA LEU A 281 13.25 14.36 -4.91
C LEU A 281 13.75 15.61 -5.65
N GLY A 282 14.25 15.45 -6.87
CA GLY A 282 14.68 16.57 -7.72
C GLY A 282 13.51 17.49 -8.06
N LEU A 283 12.38 16.94 -8.51
CA LEU A 283 11.17 17.72 -8.78
C LEU A 283 10.67 18.45 -7.53
N GLN A 284 10.70 17.79 -6.38
CA GLN A 284 10.32 18.38 -5.11
C GLN A 284 11.23 19.56 -4.74
N ALA A 285 12.55 19.38 -4.82
CA ALA A 285 13.51 20.43 -4.51
C ALA A 285 13.33 21.66 -5.43
N VAL A 286 13.07 21.44 -6.72
CA VAL A 286 12.78 22.54 -7.67
C VAL A 286 11.50 23.28 -7.30
N ARG A 287 10.44 22.57 -6.91
CA ARG A 287 9.14 23.16 -6.58
C ARG A 287 9.15 23.87 -5.22
N GLU A 288 9.92 23.39 -4.26
CA GLU A 288 10.09 24.05 -2.96
C GLU A 288 10.94 25.32 -3.08
N ARG A 289 12.03 25.29 -3.87
CA ARG A 289 12.82 26.50 -4.19
C ARG A 289 12.02 27.56 -4.95
N GLY A 290 11.17 27.15 -5.89
CA GLY A 290 10.30 28.07 -6.63
C GLY A 290 9.19 28.72 -5.79
N GLY A 291 8.83 28.11 -4.64
CA GLY A 291 7.88 28.69 -3.70
C GLY A 291 8.49 29.82 -2.86
N LEU A 292 9.74 29.64 -2.41
CA LEU A 292 10.46 30.61 -1.58
C LEU A 292 10.73 31.95 -2.31
N VAL A 293 10.87 31.92 -3.64
CA VAL A 293 11.12 33.12 -4.46
C VAL A 293 9.85 33.97 -4.67
N ARG A 294 8.65 33.42 -4.44
CA ARG A 294 7.38 34.18 -4.57
C ARG A 294 6.91 34.82 -3.25
N THR A 295 7.52 34.45 -2.13
CA THR A 295 7.17 34.95 -0.78
C THR A 295 8.12 36.02 -0.26
N SER A 296 9.13 36.42 -1.03
CA SER A 296 10.04 37.54 -0.77
C SER A 296 9.72 38.73 -1.66
#